data_AF-A0A8G1ZJQ0-F1
#
_entry.id   AF-A0A8G1ZJQ0-F1
#
_cell.length_a   1.000
_cell.length_b   1.000
_cell.length_c   1.000
_cell.angle_alpha   90.00
_cell.angle_beta   90.00
_cell.angle_gamma   90.00
#
_symmetry.space_group_name_H-M   'P 1'
#
loop_
_entity.id
_entity.type
_entity.pdbx_description
1 polymer ?
#
loop_
_entity_poly.entity_id
_entity_poly.type
_entity_poly.pdbx_seq_one_letter_code
_entity_poly.pdbx_strand_id
1 'polypeptide(L)'
;MVNWHPRPAAQIGLRLLGLALIASLAPQGAELRALVRQSSAITPTQLLLAAACFLSASLGVALSLLGPDLWKPIGVASRWHGH
;
A
#
# COMPACT_ATOMS: atom_id res chain seq x y z
N MET A 1 3.80 21.19 20.10
CA MET A 1 3.85 19.91 19.36
C MET A 1 2.53 19.20 19.61
N VAL A 2 1.70 18.98 18.57
CA VAL A 2 0.47 18.20 18.72
C VAL A 2 0.89 16.77 19.08
N ASN A 3 0.48 16.31 20.26
CA ASN A 3 0.77 14.95 20.72
C ASN A 3 0.07 13.96 19.79
N TRP A 4 0.83 13.39 18.85
CA TRP A 4 0.38 12.30 17.98
C TRP A 4 0.20 11.04 18.84
N HIS A 5 -1.00 10.85 19.38
CA HIS A 5 -1.40 9.62 20.06
C HIS A 5 -2.22 8.77 19.08
N PRO A 6 -1.58 7.87 18.31
CA PRO A 6 -2.34 6.95 17.48
C PRO A 6 -3.20 6.07 18.39
N ARG A 7 -4.52 6.10 18.19
CA ARG A 7 -5.42 5.21 18.92
C ARG A 7 -5.08 3.76 18.55
N PRO A 8 -5.04 2.82 19.51
CA PRO A 8 -4.72 1.42 19.23
C PRO A 8 -5.69 0.79 18.21
N ALA A 9 -6.94 1.24 18.19
CA ALA A 9 -7.92 0.85 17.17
C ALA A 9 -7.48 1.22 15.74
N ALA A 10 -6.86 2.39 15.55
CA ALA A 10 -6.36 2.81 14.24
C ALA A 10 -5.18 1.93 13.79
N GLN A 11 -4.30 1.56 14.72
CA GLN A 11 -3.15 0.68 14.43
C GLN A 11 -3.61 -0.73 14.01
N ILE A 12 -4.61 -1.29 14.69
CA ILE A 12 -5.19 -2.60 14.34
C ILE A 12 -5.93 -2.51 13.00
N GLY A 13 -6.73 -1.47 12.78
CA GLY A 13 -7.44 -1.25 11.53
C GLY A 13 -6.51 -1.14 10.32
N LEU A 14 -5.43 -0.36 10.44
CA LEU A 14 -4.42 -0.21 9.39
C LEU A 14 -3.70 -1.53 9.05
N ARG A 15 -3.38 -2.34 10.06
CA ARG A 15 -2.78 -3.67 9.85
C ARG A 15 -3.74 -4.65 9.20
N LEU A 16 -5.00 -4.68 9.62
CA LEU A 16 -6.02 -5.53 9.00
C LEU A 16 -6.25 -5.14 7.54
N LEU A 17 -6.25 -3.84 7.24
CA LEU A 17 -6.37 -3.33 5.87
C LEU A 17 -5.14 -3.68 5.03
N GLY A 18 -3.94 -3.58 5.61
CA GLY A 18 -2.70 -4.03 4.98
C GLY A 18 -2.68 -5.54 4.67
N LEU A 19 -3.14 -6.36 5.62
CA LEU A 19 -3.29 -7.81 5.42
C LEU A 19 -4.36 -8.16 4.37
N ALA A 20 -5.48 -7.44 4.36
CA ALA A 20 -6.52 -7.62 3.34
C ALA A 20 -5.99 -7.29 1.93
N LEU A 21 -5.20 -6.22 1.80
CA LEU A 21 -4.53 -5.87 0.55
C LEU A 21 -3.56 -6.98 0.12
N ILE A 22 -2.73 -7.49 1.04
CA ILE A 22 -1.81 -8.59 0.74
C ILE A 22 -2.58 -9.86 0.34
N ALA A 23 -3.66 -10.21 1.05
CA ALA A 23 -4.48 -11.36 0.73
C ALA A 23 -5.13 -11.26 -0.67
N SER A 24 -5.47 -10.03 -1.10
CA SER A 24 -6.03 -9.78 -2.44
C SER A 24 -5.05 -10.00 -3.60
N LEU A 25 -3.73 -10.09 -3.35
CA LEU A 25 -2.76 -10.40 -4.40
C LEU A 25 -2.95 -11.80 -4.99
N ALA A 26 -3.42 -12.76 -4.20
CA ALA A 26 -3.60 -14.14 -4.65
C ALA A 26 -4.60 -14.23 -5.83
N PRO A 27 -5.84 -13.71 -5.73
CA PRO A 27 -6.76 -13.70 -6.87
C PRO A 27 -6.29 -12.78 -8.01
N GLN A 28 -5.72 -11.61 -7.71
CA GLN A 28 -5.23 -10.68 -8.75
C GLN A 28 -4.09 -11.29 -9.58
N GLY A 29 -3.16 -12.00 -8.93
CA GLY A 29 -2.07 -12.71 -9.61
C GLY A 29 -2.55 -13.90 -10.42
N ALA A 30 -3.58 -14.61 -9.95
CA ALA A 30 -4.21 -15.69 -10.71
C ALA A 30 -4.88 -15.18 -11.99
N GLU A 31 -5.66 -14.09 -11.89
CA GLU A 31 -6.30 -13.41 -13.02
C GLU A 31 -5.26 -12.88 -14.02
N LEU A 32 -4.22 -12.19 -13.54
CA LEU A 32 -3.16 -11.69 -14.40
C LEU A 32 -2.44 -12.84 -15.12
N ARG A 33 -2.15 -13.94 -14.42
CA ARG A 33 -1.53 -15.13 -15.01
C ARG A 33 -2.42 -15.79 -16.07
N ALA A 34 -3.74 -15.82 -15.85
CA ALA A 34 -4.69 -16.32 -16.83
C ALA A 34 -4.72 -15.44 -18.08
N LEU A 35 -4.75 -14.11 -17.92
CA LEU A 35 -4.73 -13.15 -19.02
C LEU A 35 -3.44 -13.22 -19.83
N VAL A 36 -2.28 -13.34 -19.18
CA VAL A 36 -0.97 -13.47 -19.86
C VAL A 36 -0.88 -14.80 -20.63
N ARG A 37 -1.49 -15.86 -20.12
CA ARG A 37 -1.55 -17.15 -20.84
C ARG A 37 -2.47 -17.12 -22.06
N GLN A 38 -3.52 -16.31 -22.03
CA GLN A 38 -4.49 -16.21 -23.12
C GLN A 38 -4.05 -15.25 -24.24
N SER A 39 -3.28 -14.22 -23.92
CA SER A 39 -2.86 -13.21 -24.89
C SER A 39 -1.40 -12.79 -24.69
N SER A 40 -0.59 -12.97 -25.73
CA SER A 40 0.79 -12.49 -25.82
C SER A 40 0.89 -10.97 -26.04
N ALA A 41 -0.21 -10.33 -26.44
CA ALA A 41 -0.28 -8.87 -26.58
C ALA A 41 -0.48 -8.23 -25.21
N ILE A 42 0.31 -7.19 -24.92
CA ILE A 42 0.19 -6.39 -23.70
C ILE A 42 -1.12 -5.60 -23.79
N THR A 43 -2.11 -5.98 -22.98
CA THR A 43 -3.38 -5.27 -22.92
C THR A 43 -3.35 -4.22 -21.81
N PRO A 44 -4.10 -3.10 -21.96
CA PRO A 44 -4.24 -2.11 -20.89
C PRO A 44 -4.77 -2.72 -19.58
N THR A 45 -5.61 -3.77 -19.68
CA THR A 45 -6.13 -4.51 -18.53
C THR A 45 -5.04 -5.25 -17.76
N GLN A 46 -4.09 -5.90 -18.44
CA GLN A 46 -2.94 -6.54 -17.80
C GLN A 46 -2.06 -5.51 -17.07
N LEU A 47 -1.84 -4.33 -17.69
CA LEU A 47 -1.08 -3.24 -17.07
C LEU A 47 -1.77 -2.73 -15.80
N LEU A 48 -3.10 -2.53 -15.85
CA LEU A 48 -3.88 -2.03 -14.73
C LEU A 48 -3.91 -3.03 -13.56
N LEU A 49 -4.06 -4.32 -13.86
CA LEU A 49 -3.96 -5.40 -12.86
C LEU A 49 -2.56 -5.50 -12.25
N ALA A 50 -1.50 -5.38 -13.06
CA ALA A 50 -0.13 -5.37 -12.56
C ALA A 50 0.14 -4.16 -11.64
N ALA A 51 -0.33 -2.98 -12.03
CA ALA A 51 -0.26 -1.77 -11.21
C ALA A 51 -1.05 -1.93 -9.89
N ALA A 52 -2.26 -2.48 -9.95
CA ALA A 52 -3.08 -2.74 -8.76
C ALA A 52 -2.41 -3.75 -7.81
N CYS A 53 -1.82 -4.83 -8.35
CA CYS A 53 -1.02 -5.78 -7.58
C CYS A 53 0.16 -5.09 -6.89
N PHE A 54 0.93 -4.29 -7.63
CA PHE A 54 2.10 -3.60 -7.10
C PHE A 54 1.73 -2.60 -6.00
N LEU A 55 0.67 -1.82 -6.22
CA LEU A 55 0.15 -0.88 -5.23
C LEU A 55 -0.36 -1.60 -3.99
N SER A 56 -1.13 -2.68 -4.16
CA SER A 56 -1.65 -3.48 -3.04
C SER A 56 -0.53 -4.10 -2.23
N ALA A 57 0.53 -4.59 -2.88
CA ALA A 57 1.71 -5.13 -2.22
C ALA A 57 2.44 -4.03 -1.41
N SER A 58 2.71 -2.90 -2.06
CA SER A 58 3.49 -1.81 -1.48
C SER A 58 2.75 -1.14 -0.32
N LEU A 59 1.48 -0.78 -0.53
CA LEU A 59 0.61 -0.25 0.53
C LEU A 59 0.37 -1.29 1.61
N GLY A 60 0.12 -2.54 1.26
CA GLY A 60 -0.11 -3.61 2.23
C GLY A 60 1.05 -3.78 3.21
N VAL A 61 2.27 -3.81 2.69
CA VAL A 61 3.50 -3.88 3.50
C VAL A 61 3.71 -2.61 4.31
N ALA A 62 3.58 -1.42 3.70
CA ALA A 62 3.75 -0.15 4.38
C ALA A 62 2.76 0.02 5.55
N LEU A 63 1.49 -0.30 5.33
CA LEU A 63 0.43 -0.24 6.35
C LEU A 63 0.61 -1.30 7.44
N SER A 64 1.12 -2.48 7.10
CA SER A 64 1.36 -3.54 8.08
C SER A 64 2.56 -3.23 9.00
N LEU A 65 3.65 -2.69 8.44
CA LEU A 65 4.89 -2.43 9.16
C LEU A 65 4.88 -1.07 9.87
N LEU A 66 4.58 0.00 9.12
CA LEU A 66 4.66 1.38 9.62
C LEU A 66 3.32 1.84 10.21
N GLY A 67 2.19 1.34 9.68
CA GLY A 67 0.85 1.63 10.21
C GLY A 67 0.62 3.14 10.44
N PRO A 68 0.26 3.57 11.65
CA PRO A 68 -0.03 4.97 11.93
C PRO A 68 1.22 5.87 11.96
N ASP A 69 2.44 5.32 11.98
CA ASP A 69 3.66 6.11 11.90
C ASP A 69 3.87 6.73 10.50
N LEU A 70 3.20 6.22 9.45
CA LEU A 70 3.19 6.87 8.12
C LEU A 70 2.62 8.29 8.15
N TRP A 71 1.72 8.57 9.10
CA TRP A 71 1.11 9.88 9.28
C TRP A 71 1.77 10.69 10.39
N LYS A 72 2.82 10.16 11.02
CA LYS A 72 3.55 10.87 12.05
C LYS A 72 4.19 12.12 11.44
N PRO A 73 3.93 13.32 11.97
CA PRO A 73 4.58 14.52 11.48
C PRO A 73 6.09 14.39 11.69
N ILE A 74 6.84 14.39 10.59
CA ILE A 74 8.30 14.41 10.61
C ILE A 74 8.78 15.83 10.83
N GLY A 75 9.70 16.00 11.77
CA GLY A 75 10.36 17.28 11.99
C GLY A 75 11.22 17.61 10.79
N VAL A 76 10.82 18.62 10.01
CA VAL A 76 11.63 19.13 8.90
C VAL A 76 12.82 19.89 9.49
N ALA A 77 14.04 19.58 9.05
CA ALA A 77 15.24 20.25 9.54
C ALA A 77 15.11 21.78 9.36
N SER A 78 15.61 22.55 10.33
CA SER A 78 15.53 24.01 10.37
C SER A 78 16.08 24.70 9.12
N ARG A 79 17.02 24.06 8.40
CA ARG A 79 17.55 24.55 7.10
C ARG A 79 16.55 24.59 5.94
N TRP A 80 15.40 23.92 6.08
CA TRP A 80 14.32 23.89 5.08
C TRP A 80 13.07 24.64 5.53
N HIS A 81 13.06 25.16 6.76
CA HIS A 81 12.06 26.14 7.17
C HIS A 81 12.48 27.46 6.53
N GLY A 82 11.87 27.76 5.38
CA GLY A 82 12.06 29.03 4.69
C GLY A 82 11.89 30.20 5.65
N HIS A 83 12.77 31.18 5.46
CA HIS A 83 12.83 32.44 6.20
C HIS A 83 11.51 33.22 6.15
#